data_AF-A0A2P4XBC8-F1
#
_entry.id   AF-A0A2P4XBC8-F1
#
_cell.length_a   1.000
_cell.length_b   1.000
_cell.length_c   1.000
_cell.angle_alpha   90.00
_cell.angle_beta   90.00
_cell.angle_gamma   90.00
#
_symmetry.space_group_name_H-M   'P 1'
#
loop_
_entity.id
_entity.type
_entity.pdbx_description
1 polymer ?
#
loop_
_entity_poly.entity_id
_entity_poly.type
_entity_poly.pdbx_seq_one_letter_code
_entity_poly.pdbx_strand_id
1 'polypeptide(L)'
;MKCTLAKFFRGIEGKARETKRKSEHFWEKQRAEIEAQCEHRETAQHRSRRAAGTGTTLSRVVEDELVLWVQALCNEGVPVSALMLQEKALEVAEASGVDLALGSRHRKVRFKWLPNFVFKCWG
;
A
#
# COMPACT_ATOMS: atom_id res chain seq x y z
N MET A 1 2.22 -28.85 -14.70
CA MET A 1 2.14 -27.42 -15.08
C MET A 1 2.52 -27.07 -16.52
N LYS A 2 3.40 -27.81 -17.22
CA LYS A 2 3.74 -27.48 -18.64
C LYS A 2 2.52 -27.35 -19.57
N CYS A 3 1.51 -28.20 -19.36
CA CYS A 3 0.25 -28.18 -20.12
C CYS A 3 -0.63 -26.96 -19.81
N THR A 4 -0.55 -26.41 -18.59
CA THR A 4 -1.31 -25.22 -18.14
C THR A 4 -0.85 -23.99 -18.92
N LEU A 5 0.46 -23.75 -18.97
CA LEU A 5 1.06 -22.69 -19.76
C LEU A 5 0.74 -22.81 -21.25
N ALA A 6 0.82 -24.03 -21.80
CA ALA A 6 0.51 -24.27 -23.21
C ALA A 6 -0.98 -24.04 -23.54
N LYS A 7 -1.89 -24.23 -22.58
CA LYS A 7 -3.34 -24.07 -22.78
C LYS A 7 -3.79 -22.61 -22.62
N PHE A 8 -3.36 -21.94 -21.55
CA PHE A 8 -3.85 -20.60 -21.19
C PHE A 8 -2.97 -19.47 -21.70
N PHE A 9 -1.70 -19.76 -21.98
CA PHE A 9 -0.73 -18.77 -22.39
C PHE A 9 -0.06 -19.18 -23.71
N ARG A 10 -0.87 -19.36 -24.75
CA ARG A 10 -0.38 -19.64 -26.10
C ARG A 10 0.36 -18.44 -26.68
N GLY A 11 1.48 -18.69 -27.37
CA GLY A 11 2.25 -17.68 -28.09
C GLY A 11 3.22 -16.85 -27.25
N ILE A 12 3.33 -17.11 -25.93
CA ILE A 12 4.42 -16.53 -25.13
C ILE A 12 5.62 -17.48 -25.06
N GLU A 13 6.79 -16.93 -25.36
CA GLU A 13 8.05 -17.65 -25.41
C GLU A 13 9.14 -16.97 -24.58
N GLY A 14 10.27 -17.66 -24.43
CA GLY A 14 11.44 -17.16 -23.71
C GLY A 14 11.14 -16.66 -22.29
N LYS A 15 11.60 -15.46 -21.97
CA LYS A 15 11.49 -14.87 -20.63
C LYS A 15 10.04 -14.67 -20.18
N ALA A 16 9.13 -14.32 -21.09
CA ALA A 16 7.73 -14.10 -20.75
C ALA A 16 7.05 -15.40 -20.27
N ARG A 17 7.37 -16.52 -20.93
CA ARG A 17 6.87 -17.84 -20.54
C ARG A 17 7.40 -18.27 -19.17
N GLU A 18 8.69 -18.03 -18.90
CA GLU A 18 9.29 -18.33 -17.60
C GLU A 18 8.69 -17.50 -16.46
N THR A 19 8.37 -16.22 -16.71
CA THR A 19 7.67 -15.38 -15.72
C THR A 19 6.30 -15.96 -15.38
N LYS A 20 5.51 -16.38 -16.37
CA LYS A 20 4.21 -17.02 -16.13
C LYS A 20 4.35 -18.35 -15.40
N ARG A 21 5.34 -19.17 -15.75
CA ARG A 21 5.65 -20.41 -15.02
C ARG A 21 5.91 -20.14 -13.53
N LYS A 22 6.69 -19.10 -13.21
CA LYS A 22 6.96 -18.69 -11.83
C LYS A 22 5.68 -18.21 -11.12
N SER A 23 4.83 -17.45 -11.81
CA SER A 23 3.53 -17.02 -11.26
C SER A 23 2.61 -18.21 -10.97
N GLU A 24 2.53 -19.21 -11.85
CA GLU A 24 1.72 -20.42 -11.62
C GLU A 24 2.20 -21.18 -10.37
N HIS A 25 3.51 -21.40 -10.24
CA HIS A 25 4.08 -22.04 -9.05
C HIS A 25 3.84 -21.23 -7.77
N PHE A 26 3.91 -19.90 -7.87
CA PHE A 26 3.63 -19.01 -6.75
C PHE A 26 2.16 -19.08 -6.32
N TRP A 27 1.22 -19.04 -7.26
CA TRP A 27 -0.21 -19.16 -6.98
C TRP A 27 -0.59 -20.54 -6.47
N GLU A 28 0.04 -21.60 -6.94
CA GLU A 28 -0.16 -22.94 -6.39
C GLU A 28 0.25 -22.99 -4.92
N LYS A 29 1.43 -22.47 -4.57
CA LYS A 29 1.89 -22.41 -3.18
C LYS A 29 0.96 -21.60 -2.27
N GLN A 30 0.31 -20.56 -2.81
CA GLN A 30 -0.59 -19.67 -2.06
C GLN A 30 -2.08 -19.96 -2.30
N ARG A 31 -2.42 -21.12 -2.90
CA ARG A 31 -3.78 -21.41 -3.35
C ARG A 31 -4.81 -21.26 -2.23
N ALA A 32 -4.55 -21.86 -1.08
CA ALA A 32 -5.46 -21.82 0.07
C ALA A 32 -5.74 -20.38 0.54
N GLU A 33 -4.70 -19.54 0.54
CA GLU A 33 -4.84 -18.13 0.91
C GLU A 33 -5.63 -17.32 -0.13
N ILE A 34 -5.43 -17.61 -1.42
CA ILE A 34 -6.17 -16.97 -2.51
C ILE A 34 -7.66 -17.36 -2.45
N GLU A 35 -7.95 -18.64 -2.21
CA GLU A 35 -9.32 -19.16 -2.08
C GLU A 35 -10.05 -18.51 -0.89
N ALA A 36 -9.43 -18.47 0.30
CA ALA A 36 -9.97 -17.78 1.46
C ALA A 36 -10.24 -16.28 1.18
N GLN A 37 -9.37 -15.62 0.41
CA GLN A 37 -9.56 -14.22 0.02
C GLN A 37 -10.75 -14.03 -0.93
N CYS A 38 -11.05 -15.03 -1.77
CA CYS A 38 -12.17 -15.00 -2.71
C CYS A 38 -13.53 -15.24 -2.05
N GLU A 39 -13.57 -15.87 -0.88
CA GLU A 39 -14.80 -16.08 -0.10
C GLU A 39 -15.39 -14.76 0.40
N HIS A 40 -14.55 -13.75 0.65
CA HIS A 40 -14.99 -12.43 1.09
C HIS A 40 -15.35 -11.52 -0.09
N ARG A 41 -16.60 -11.02 -0.12
CA ARG A 41 -17.13 -10.14 -1.17
C ARG A 41 -16.25 -8.92 -1.46
N GLU A 42 -15.66 -8.33 -0.43
CA GLU A 42 -14.84 -7.12 -0.55
C GLU A 42 -13.49 -7.40 -1.21
N THR A 43 -12.92 -8.59 -1.00
CA THR A 43 -11.58 -8.94 -1.50
C THR A 43 -11.61 -9.86 -2.72
N ALA A 44 -12.76 -10.41 -3.09
CA ALA A 44 -12.92 -11.32 -4.23
C ALA A 44 -12.49 -10.72 -5.58
N GLN A 45 -12.57 -9.39 -5.73
CA GLN A 45 -12.14 -8.71 -6.97
C GLN A 45 -10.67 -8.27 -6.93
N HIS A 46 -9.95 -8.50 -5.83
CA HIS A 46 -8.57 -8.06 -5.69
C HIS A 46 -7.62 -8.95 -6.51
N ARG A 47 -6.75 -8.30 -7.28
CA ARG A 47 -5.71 -8.98 -8.09
C ARG A 47 -4.36 -9.08 -7.38
N SER A 48 -4.23 -8.46 -6.20
CA SER A 48 -3.00 -8.43 -5.42
C SER A 48 -3.35 -8.25 -3.94
N ARG A 49 -2.61 -8.97 -3.08
CA ARG A 49 -2.64 -8.78 -1.63
C ARG A 49 -1.33 -8.13 -1.20
N ARG A 50 -1.41 -7.10 -0.36
CA ARG A 50 -0.25 -6.59 0.36
C ARG A 50 -0.07 -7.40 1.65
N ALA A 51 1.17 -7.60 2.09
CA ALA A 51 1.39 -8.21 3.39
C ALA A 51 0.75 -7.33 4.47
N ALA A 52 0.15 -7.98 5.48
CA ALA A 52 -0.33 -7.27 6.67
C ALA A 52 0.81 -6.41 7.24
N GLY A 53 0.51 -5.18 7.65
CA GLY A 53 1.51 -4.21 8.12
C GLY A 53 2.27 -3.46 7.01
N THR A 54 2.07 -3.76 5.72
CA THR A 54 2.71 -2.99 4.62
C THR A 54 1.93 -1.72 4.24
N GLY A 55 0.70 -1.58 4.72
CA GLY A 55 -0.12 -0.39 4.50
C GLY A 55 -0.61 0.17 5.82
N THR A 56 0.04 1.20 6.33
CA THR A 56 -0.46 2.00 7.45
C THR A 56 -1.53 2.94 6.92
N THR A 57 -2.75 2.41 6.79
CA THR A 57 -3.91 3.29 6.59
C THR A 57 -4.24 3.82 7.97
N LEU A 58 -3.89 5.09 8.21
CA LEU A 58 -4.31 5.78 9.42
C LEU A 58 -5.85 5.81 9.47
N SER A 59 -6.40 5.82 10.68
CA SER A 59 -7.84 6.08 10.85
C SER A 59 -8.18 7.43 10.23
N ARG A 60 -9.41 7.60 9.72
CA ARG A 60 -9.87 8.86 9.13
C ARG A 60 -9.74 10.03 10.10
N VAL A 61 -10.02 9.80 11.38
CA VAL A 61 -9.86 10.83 12.44
C VAL A 61 -8.42 11.31 12.52
N VAL A 62 -7.47 10.38 12.46
CA VAL A 62 -6.03 10.69 12.49
C VAL A 62 -5.57 11.40 11.21
N GLU A 63 -6.13 11.03 10.05
CA GLU A 63 -5.88 11.77 8.82
C GLU A 63 -6.38 13.23 8.92
N ASP A 64 -7.57 13.45 9.50
CA ASP A 64 -8.15 14.79 9.68
C ASP A 64 -7.31 15.65 10.66
N GLU A 65 -6.77 15.07 11.73
CA GLU A 65 -5.83 15.76 12.63
C GLU A 65 -4.55 16.20 11.91
N LEU A 66 -4.00 15.34 11.04
CA LEU A 66 -2.85 15.70 10.21
C LEU A 66 -3.19 16.80 9.21
N VAL A 67 -4.41 16.82 8.64
CA VAL A 67 -4.88 17.92 7.78
C VAL A 67 -4.86 19.25 8.53
N LEU A 68 -5.45 19.29 9.72
CA LEU A 68 -5.51 20.49 10.54
C LEU A 68 -4.11 20.97 10.94
N TRP A 69 -3.22 20.05 11.30
CA TRP A 69 -1.84 20.38 11.63
C TRP A 69 -1.10 21.02 10.46
N VAL A 70 -1.22 20.47 9.24
CA VAL A 70 -0.58 21.10 8.09
C VAL A 70 -1.23 22.44 7.74
N GLN A 71 -2.56 22.56 7.83
CA GLN A 71 -3.24 23.82 7.60
C GLN A 71 -2.76 24.92 8.55
N ALA A 72 -2.58 24.60 9.83
CA ALA A 72 -2.04 25.56 10.81
C ALA A 72 -0.65 26.05 10.41
N LEU A 73 0.26 25.14 10.05
CA LEU A 73 1.62 25.50 9.60
C LEU A 73 1.61 26.30 8.29
N CYS A 74 0.74 25.96 7.34
CA CYS A 74 0.60 26.74 6.11
C CYS A 74 0.07 28.15 6.39
N ASN A 75 -0.87 28.31 7.32
CA ASN A 75 -1.37 29.63 7.73
C ASN A 75 -0.28 30.49 8.40
N GLU A 76 0.68 29.85 9.05
CA GLU A 76 1.88 30.50 9.61
C GLU A 76 2.97 30.77 8.56
N GLY A 77 2.75 30.40 7.31
CA GLY A 77 3.71 30.56 6.21
C GLY A 77 4.84 29.53 6.23
N VAL A 78 4.72 28.46 7.02
CA VAL A 78 5.73 27.41 7.13
C VAL A 78 5.43 26.29 6.12
N PRO A 79 6.30 26.07 5.11
CA PRO A 79 6.09 24.99 4.15
C PRO A 79 6.34 23.63 4.80
N VAL A 80 5.32 22.78 4.81
CA VAL A 80 5.46 21.39 5.28
C VAL A 80 5.98 20.50 4.16
N SER A 81 7.17 19.94 4.35
CA SER A 81 7.76 18.97 3.43
C SER A 81 7.13 17.58 3.57
N ALA A 82 7.23 16.76 2.52
CA ALA A 82 6.75 15.38 2.55
C ALA A 82 7.44 14.53 3.64
N LEU A 83 8.67 14.87 4.03
CA LEU A 83 9.40 14.21 5.10
C LEU A 83 8.80 14.55 6.48
N MET A 84 8.56 15.84 6.73
CA MET A 84 7.96 16.31 7.99
C MET A 84 6.58 15.68 8.22
N LEU A 85 5.77 15.58 7.17
CA LEU A 85 4.47 14.94 7.28
C LEU A 85 4.59 13.42 7.53
N GLN A 86 5.59 12.75 6.95
CA GLN A 86 5.83 11.33 7.24
C GLN A 86 6.24 11.13 8.70
N GLU A 87 7.12 11.97 9.23
CA GLU A 87 7.54 11.90 10.63
C GLU A 87 6.35 12.15 11.57
N LYS A 88 5.57 13.21 11.33
CA LYS A 88 4.36 13.50 12.11
C LYS A 88 3.35 12.36 12.07
N ALA A 89 3.13 11.76 10.91
CA ALA A 89 2.21 10.65 10.77
C ALA A 89 2.69 9.37 11.46
N LEU A 90 4.01 9.15 11.55
CA LEU A 90 4.57 8.06 12.33
C LEU A 90 4.38 8.30 13.83
N GLU A 91 4.63 9.52 14.32
CA GLU A 91 4.36 9.88 15.72
C GLU A 91 2.90 9.63 16.10
N VAL A 92 1.96 10.06 15.25
CA VAL A 92 0.52 9.89 15.54
C VAL A 92 0.08 8.44 15.40
N ALA A 93 0.66 7.67 14.49
CA ALA A 93 0.44 6.22 14.40
C ALA A 93 0.89 5.48 15.66
N GLU A 94 2.09 5.80 16.17
CA GLU A 94 2.61 5.22 17.42
C GLU A 94 1.72 5.57 18.60
N ALA A 95 1.30 6.85 18.71
CA ALA A 95 0.37 7.29 19.76
C ALA A 95 -1.00 6.62 19.68
N SER A 96 -1.46 6.27 18.48
CA SER A 96 -2.74 5.59 18.24
C SER A 96 -2.68 4.07 18.46
N GLY A 97 -1.53 3.53 18.87
CA GLY A 97 -1.34 2.09 19.08
C GLY A 97 -1.27 1.28 17.79
N VAL A 98 -1.03 1.92 16.64
CA VAL A 98 -0.74 1.22 15.40
C VAL A 98 0.72 0.76 15.48
N ASP A 99 0.93 -0.51 15.84
CA ASP A 99 2.27 -1.08 15.92
C ASP A 99 2.93 -1.07 14.54
N LEU A 100 3.92 -0.18 14.39
CA LEU A 100 4.70 0.04 13.19
C LEU A 100 5.92 -0.89 13.11
N ALA A 101 5.93 -2.00 13.85
CA ALA A 101 7.05 -2.94 13.97
C ALA A 101 7.42 -3.64 12.65
N LEU A 102 8.01 -2.90 11.71
CA LEU A 102 8.83 -3.40 10.62
C LEU A 102 10.04 -2.48 10.44
N GLY A 103 11.22 -3.11 10.48
CA GLY A 103 12.55 -2.50 10.57
C GLY A 103 12.79 -1.27 9.69
N SER A 104 13.63 -0.39 10.24
CA SER A 104 13.94 1.01 9.91
C SER A 104 14.28 1.42 8.47
N ARG A 105 13.87 0.71 7.43
CA ARG A 105 14.13 1.09 6.03
C ARG A 105 12.91 1.22 5.12
N HIS A 106 11.70 0.81 5.55
CA HIS A 106 10.50 0.91 4.72
C HIS A 106 9.25 1.37 5.49
N ARG A 107 9.38 2.33 6.42
CA ARG A 107 8.23 3.00 7.05
C ARG A 107 7.68 4.09 6.12
N LYS A 108 6.65 3.77 5.33
CA LYS A 108 5.93 4.76 4.52
C LYS A 108 4.45 4.74 4.87
N VAL A 109 3.99 5.82 5.48
CA VAL A 109 2.56 6.12 5.57
C VAL A 109 2.08 6.57 4.21
N ARG A 110 1.03 5.91 3.70
CA ARG A 110 0.41 6.30 2.43
C ARG A 110 -0.75 7.24 2.70
N PHE A 111 -0.52 8.51 2.45
CA PHE A 111 -1.57 9.52 2.45
C PHE A 111 -2.32 9.49 1.12
N LYS A 112 -3.63 9.23 1.15
CA LYS A 112 -4.46 9.28 -0.07
C LYS A 112 -4.66 10.72 -0.60
N TRP A 113 -4.48 11.72 0.26
CA TRP A 113 -4.79 13.13 0.00
C TRP A 113 -3.54 13.99 -0.32
N LEU A 114 -2.33 13.48 -0.08
CA LEU A 114 -1.07 14.21 -0.27
C LEU A 114 -0.87 14.82 -1.66
N PRO A 115 -1.14 14.10 -2.78
CA PRO A 115 -0.89 14.66 -4.11
C PRO A 115 -1.73 15.91 -4.39
N ASN A 116 -2.94 15.98 -3.84
CA ASN A 116 -3.85 17.11 -4.05
C ASN A 116 -3.63 18.26 -3.06
N PHE A 117 -3.03 17.98 -1.90
CA PHE A 117 -2.92 18.92 -0.79
C PHE A 117 -1.62 19.75 -0.84
N VAL A 118 -0.50 19.15 -1.26
CA VAL A 118 0.79 19.86 -1.45
C VAL A 118 0.67 20.98 -2.49
N PHE A 119 -0.16 20.79 -3.53
CA PHE A 119 -0.41 21.81 -4.56
C PHE A 119 -1.16 23.06 -4.05
N LYS A 120 -1.83 22.98 -2.89
CA LYS A 120 -2.72 24.06 -2.42
C LYS A 120 -2.08 24.94 -1.33
N CYS A 121 -1.12 24.42 -0.58
CA CYS A 121 -0.35 25.19 0.40
C CYS A 121 0.86 25.94 -0.19
N TRP A 122 1.27 25.62 -1.43
CA TRP A 122 2.44 26.21 -2.10
C TRP A 122 2.02 26.88 -3.42
N GLY A 123 0.87 27.55 -3.40
CA GLY A 123 0.34 28.37 -4.51
C GLY A 123 0.52 29.84 -4.24
#